data_AF-A0A3A4P964-F1
#
_entry.id   AF-A0A3A4P964-F1
#
_cell.length_a   1.000
_cell.length_b   1.000
_cell.length_c   1.000
_cell.angle_alpha   90.00
_cell.angle_beta   90.00
_cell.angle_gamma   90.00
#
_symmetry.space_group_name_H-M   'P 1'
#
loop_
_entity.id
_entity.type
_entity.pdbx_description
1 polymer ?
#
loop_
_entity_poly.entity_id
_entity_poly.type
_entity_poly.pdbx_seq_one_letter_code
_entity_poly.pdbx_strand_id
1 'polypeptide(L)'
;MAGGNEIDVVTLQLARKGLQAAEHVAGDLIGWPCSIVVVDKAGAVLAGHRMDGAPPATFDIAVEKAWTSATFLAPTLMLGRMTDPRTALAPLDQLPLGHHGMGLQFKHKGRLTTIMGGIPIRDKDMKVIGGVGTSGTPSALDDNTVSQRCWSAMYDAEDPPLESRLDEYVKVVEAAIARAGDMGLTVSVCLCDAEGWPKVFYRMDGALYPTAELARDKAWTAAAFRAPSSDISSYGVKSLPGLGIPTGGWNERVCPVPGGLPIFDAGGELVGSVGVAGGTTSEDVRIAKAATKAHTARR
;
A
#
# COMPACT_ATOMS: atom_id res chain seq x y z
N MET A 1 -6.01 25.14 27.36
CA MET A 1 -5.05 24.07 27.00
C MET A 1 -5.74 23.27 25.92
N ALA A 2 -5.34 23.45 24.65
CA ALA A 2 -5.90 22.68 23.56
C ALA A 2 -5.60 21.20 23.83
N GLY A 3 -6.65 20.36 23.88
CA GLY A 3 -6.46 18.92 24.01
C GLY A 3 -5.53 18.47 22.88
N GLY A 4 -4.45 17.77 23.22
CA GLY A 4 -3.60 17.16 22.19
C GLY A 4 -4.49 16.33 21.27
N ASN A 5 -4.23 16.33 19.97
CA ASN A 5 -5.01 15.50 19.06
C ASN A 5 -4.73 14.03 19.38
N GLU A 6 -5.70 13.40 20.04
CA GLU A 6 -5.65 11.99 20.40
C GLU A 6 -6.14 11.17 19.21
N ILE A 7 -5.35 10.18 18.80
CA ILE A 7 -5.74 9.20 17.77
C ILE A 7 -5.93 7.86 18.49
N ASP A 8 -7.16 7.38 18.61
CA ASP A 8 -7.44 6.06 19.19
C ASP A 8 -7.44 4.94 18.13
N VAL A 9 -7.67 5.29 16.87
CA VAL A 9 -7.66 4.38 15.72
C VAL A 9 -7.14 5.10 14.48
N VAL A 10 -6.32 4.42 13.69
CA VAL A 10 -5.87 4.94 12.40
C VAL A 10 -7.01 4.78 11.40
N THR A 11 -7.67 5.90 11.05
CA THR A 11 -8.71 5.94 10.03
C THR A 11 -8.11 6.15 8.64
N LEU A 12 -8.85 5.79 7.59
CA LEU A 12 -8.44 6.05 6.21
C LEU A 12 -8.19 7.55 5.97
N GLN A 13 -9.01 8.42 6.56
CA GLN A 13 -8.85 9.87 6.44
C GLN A 13 -7.52 10.36 7.04
N LEU A 14 -7.16 9.87 8.24
CA LEU A 14 -5.88 10.20 8.87
C LEU A 14 -4.71 9.66 8.06
N ALA A 15 -4.81 8.41 7.59
CA ALA A 15 -3.78 7.80 6.77
C ALA A 15 -3.55 8.60 5.48
N ARG A 16 -4.61 9.02 4.78
CA ARG A 16 -4.50 9.88 3.59
C ARG A 16 -3.79 11.19 3.89
N LYS A 17 -4.16 11.89 4.96
CA LYS A 17 -3.48 13.13 5.38
C LYS A 17 -1.98 12.89 5.56
N GLY A 18 -1.62 11.79 6.23
CA GLY A 18 -0.24 11.36 6.38
C GLY A 18 0.47 11.10 5.06
N LEU A 19 -0.16 10.42 4.11
CA LEU A 19 0.44 10.13 2.81
C LEU A 19 0.74 11.40 2.00
N GLN A 20 -0.19 12.36 1.96
CA GLN A 20 -0.02 13.64 1.25
C GLN A 20 1.16 14.44 1.84
N ALA A 21 1.20 14.54 3.17
CA ALA A 21 2.30 15.17 3.89
C ALA A 21 3.66 14.51 3.61
N ALA A 22 3.70 13.18 3.57
CA ALA A 22 4.91 12.41 3.31
C ALA A 22 5.39 12.56 1.87
N GLU A 23 4.48 12.57 0.89
CA GLU A 23 4.79 12.80 -0.51
C GLU A 23 5.50 14.15 -0.71
N HIS A 24 5.02 15.21 -0.05
CA HIS A 24 5.65 16.53 -0.13
C HIS A 24 7.09 16.53 0.37
N VAL A 25 7.38 15.85 1.50
CA VAL A 25 8.76 15.73 1.99
C VAL A 25 9.63 14.88 1.06
N ALA A 26 9.11 13.76 0.57
CA ALA A 26 9.84 12.90 -0.36
C ALA A 26 10.16 13.62 -1.70
N GLY A 27 9.18 14.34 -2.24
CA GLY A 27 9.27 15.05 -3.51
C GLY A 27 10.05 16.36 -3.42
N ASP A 28 9.67 17.25 -2.51
CA ASP A 28 10.13 18.64 -2.55
C ASP A 28 11.37 18.87 -1.69
N LEU A 29 11.52 18.14 -0.58
CA LEU A 29 12.68 18.27 0.30
C LEU A 29 13.79 17.28 -0.06
N ILE A 30 13.46 16.00 -0.24
CA ILE A 30 14.45 14.94 -0.52
C ILE A 30 14.73 14.83 -2.03
N GLY A 31 13.74 15.11 -2.87
CA GLY A 31 13.90 15.03 -4.33
C GLY A 31 13.91 13.61 -4.88
N TRP A 32 13.33 12.63 -4.18
CA TRP A 32 13.32 11.22 -4.59
C TRP A 32 11.95 10.58 -4.46
N PRO A 33 11.44 9.92 -5.52
CA PRO A 33 10.17 9.23 -5.46
C PRO A 33 10.29 7.94 -4.63
N CYS A 34 9.29 7.69 -3.79
CA CYS A 34 9.25 6.53 -2.91
C CYS A 34 7.83 5.94 -2.82
N SER A 35 7.70 4.84 -2.08
CA SER A 35 6.40 4.33 -1.64
C SER A 35 6.21 4.60 -0.15
N ILE A 36 5.03 5.08 0.23
CA ILE A 36 4.60 5.26 1.62
C ILE A 36 3.37 4.40 1.87
N VAL A 37 3.37 3.65 2.96
CA VAL A 37 2.29 2.73 3.33
C VAL A 37 1.93 2.88 4.79
N VAL A 38 0.64 2.90 5.09
CA VAL A 38 0.07 2.90 6.43
C VAL A 38 -0.71 1.60 6.64
N VAL A 39 -0.46 0.93 7.75
CA VAL A 39 -1.15 -0.30 8.16
C VAL A 39 -1.92 -0.09 9.46
N ASP A 40 -2.98 -0.88 9.65
CA ASP A 40 -3.68 -0.97 10.93
C ASP A 40 -2.87 -1.75 11.98
N LYS A 41 -3.43 -1.87 13.19
CA LYS A 41 -2.83 -2.64 14.30
C LYS A 41 -2.54 -4.11 13.96
N ALA A 42 -3.34 -4.72 13.10
CA ALA A 42 -3.14 -6.10 12.64
C ALA A 42 -2.10 -6.20 11.51
N GLY A 43 -1.56 -5.05 11.07
CA GLY A 43 -0.61 -4.96 9.97
C GLY A 43 -1.25 -5.12 8.59
N ALA A 44 -2.57 -5.03 8.45
CA ALA A 44 -3.16 -4.94 7.12
C ALA A 44 -3.01 -3.52 6.57
N VAL A 45 -2.72 -3.43 5.27
CA VAL A 45 -2.66 -2.15 4.56
C VAL A 45 -3.99 -1.42 4.72
N LEU A 46 -3.92 -0.20 5.24
CA LEU A 46 -5.05 0.72 5.33
C LEU A 46 -5.00 1.71 4.17
N ALA A 47 -3.83 2.30 3.93
CA ALA A 47 -3.59 3.21 2.83
C ALA A 47 -2.17 3.04 2.29
N GLY A 48 -1.96 3.26 1.01
CA GLY A 48 -0.61 3.27 0.43
C GLY A 48 -0.55 4.07 -0.85
N HIS A 49 0.61 4.68 -1.09
CA HIS A 49 0.91 5.44 -2.28
C HIS A 49 2.31 5.13 -2.77
N ARG A 50 2.45 4.82 -4.07
CA ARG A 50 3.72 4.76 -4.77
C ARG A 50 3.83 5.93 -5.75
N MET A 51 4.78 6.81 -5.49
CA MET A 51 5.06 7.98 -6.31
C MET A 51 5.46 7.59 -7.74
N ASP A 52 5.29 8.51 -8.68
CA ASP A 52 5.80 8.33 -10.05
C ASP A 52 7.32 8.23 -10.05
N GLY A 53 7.86 7.28 -10.81
CA GLY A 53 9.30 7.00 -10.85
C GLY A 53 9.82 6.16 -9.67
N ALA A 54 9.01 5.89 -8.64
CA ALA A 54 9.41 4.97 -7.57
C ALA A 54 9.45 3.52 -8.11
N PRO A 55 10.55 2.78 -7.87
CA PRO A 55 10.68 1.40 -8.34
C PRO A 55 9.54 0.50 -7.83
N PRO A 56 9.05 -0.47 -8.61
CA PRO A 56 7.87 -1.24 -8.25
C PRO A 56 7.94 -2.00 -6.91
N ALA A 57 9.11 -2.56 -6.60
CA ALA A 57 9.35 -3.32 -5.36
C ALA A 57 9.24 -2.47 -4.08
N THR A 58 9.35 -1.14 -4.18
CA THR A 58 9.32 -0.25 -3.01
C THR A 58 8.01 -0.31 -2.24
N PHE A 59 6.88 -0.59 -2.90
CA PHE A 59 5.59 -0.67 -2.22
C PHE A 59 5.55 -1.86 -1.24
N ASP A 60 6.02 -3.03 -1.66
CA ASP A 60 6.08 -4.20 -0.78
C ASP A 60 7.04 -3.98 0.40
N ILE A 61 8.23 -3.40 0.14
CA ILE A 61 9.18 -3.10 1.21
C ILE A 61 8.58 -2.08 2.20
N ALA A 62 7.82 -1.09 1.73
CA ALA A 62 7.09 -0.16 2.59
C ALA A 62 6.02 -0.87 3.43
N VAL A 63 5.27 -1.82 2.85
CA VAL A 63 4.32 -2.68 3.61
C VAL A 63 5.05 -3.46 4.70
N GLU A 64 6.19 -4.08 4.38
CA GLU A 64 6.99 -4.87 5.33
C GLU A 64 7.48 -4.02 6.50
N LYS A 65 7.99 -2.82 6.24
CA LYS A 65 8.43 -1.86 7.27
C LYS A 65 7.28 -1.40 8.16
N ALA A 66 6.14 -1.06 7.56
CA ALA A 66 4.94 -0.65 8.30
C ALA A 66 4.41 -1.80 9.18
N TRP A 67 4.30 -3.01 8.60
CA TRP A 67 3.85 -4.22 9.28
C TRP A 67 4.77 -4.60 10.44
N THR A 68 6.08 -4.55 10.22
CA THR A 68 7.08 -4.86 11.24
C THR A 68 6.91 -3.93 12.43
N SER A 69 6.79 -2.63 12.18
CA SER A 69 6.64 -1.67 13.27
C SER A 69 5.32 -1.79 14.02
N ALA A 70 4.22 -2.08 13.31
CA ALA A 70 2.92 -2.33 13.94
C ALA A 70 2.93 -3.61 14.80
N THR A 71 3.55 -4.68 14.32
CA THR A 71 3.45 -6.02 14.94
C THR A 71 4.46 -6.22 16.08
N PHE A 72 5.66 -5.67 15.94
CA PHE A 72 6.72 -5.74 16.97
C PHE A 72 6.70 -4.57 17.95
N LEU A 73 5.75 -3.65 17.78
CA LEU A 73 5.49 -2.53 18.69
C LEU A 73 6.66 -1.53 18.80
N ALA A 74 7.58 -1.53 17.84
CA ALA A 74 8.82 -0.75 17.85
C ALA A 74 9.21 -0.24 16.44
N PRO A 75 9.94 0.87 16.32
CA PRO A 75 10.51 1.28 15.04
C PRO A 75 11.40 0.19 14.45
N THR A 76 11.33 0.01 13.13
CA THR A 76 12.08 -1.09 12.48
C THR A 76 13.60 -0.95 12.67
N LEU A 77 14.09 0.29 12.81
CA LEU A 77 15.48 0.58 13.19
C LEU A 77 15.91 -0.10 14.50
N MET A 78 15.04 -0.15 15.51
CA MET A 78 15.35 -0.73 16.81
C MET A 78 15.60 -2.24 16.68
N LEU A 79 14.79 -2.93 15.86
CA LEU A 79 14.98 -4.35 15.57
C LEU A 79 16.26 -4.62 14.79
N GLY A 80 16.61 -3.75 13.83
CA GLY A 80 17.90 -3.83 13.14
C GLY A 80 19.08 -3.81 14.10
N ARG A 81 19.07 -2.88 15.07
CA ARG A 81 20.11 -2.78 16.11
C ARG A 81 20.20 -4.01 17.02
N MET A 82 19.06 -4.64 17.32
CA MET A 82 19.02 -5.83 18.17
C MET A 82 19.47 -7.10 17.43
N THR A 83 19.36 -7.14 16.11
CA THR A 83 19.57 -8.35 15.30
C THR A 83 20.88 -8.36 14.51
N ASP A 84 21.46 -7.19 14.19
CA ASP A 84 22.76 -7.08 13.52
C ASP A 84 23.79 -6.37 14.42
N PRO A 85 24.78 -7.11 14.96
CA PRO A 85 25.81 -6.53 15.84
C PRO A 85 26.66 -5.43 15.17
N ARG A 86 26.70 -5.36 13.82
CA ARG A 86 27.38 -4.26 13.10
C ARG A 86 26.64 -2.94 13.24
N THR A 87 25.31 -2.99 13.31
CA THR A 87 24.46 -1.79 13.47
C THR A 87 24.38 -1.31 14.92
N ALA A 88 24.78 -2.15 15.88
CA ALA A 88 24.84 -1.80 17.30
C ALA A 88 26.09 -0.98 17.66
N LEU A 89 27.18 -1.10 16.89
CA LEU A 89 28.50 -0.56 17.24
C LEU A 89 28.93 0.67 16.43
N ALA A 90 28.19 1.04 15.37
CA ALA A 90 28.51 2.17 14.50
C ALA A 90 27.46 3.30 14.59
N PRO A 91 27.87 4.59 14.53
CA PRO A 91 26.96 5.72 14.37
C PRO A 91 26.08 5.59 13.12
N LEU A 92 24.83 6.07 13.19
CA LEU A 92 23.82 5.92 12.13
C LEU A 92 24.25 6.52 10.78
N ASP A 93 24.96 7.64 10.83
CA ASP A 93 25.54 8.38 9.71
C ASP A 93 26.79 7.73 9.09
N GLN A 94 27.36 6.73 9.78
CA GLN A 94 28.57 6.02 9.35
C GLN A 94 28.29 4.59 8.85
N LEU A 95 27.02 4.17 8.84
CA LEU A 95 26.65 2.86 8.29
C LEU A 95 26.68 2.91 6.76
N PRO A 96 27.46 2.06 6.08
CA PRO A 96 27.51 2.07 4.61
C PRO A 96 26.14 1.69 4.03
N LEU A 97 25.77 2.28 2.89
CA LEU A 97 24.53 1.93 2.16
C LEU A 97 24.34 0.40 2.10
N GLY A 98 23.14 -0.07 2.49
CA GLY A 98 22.79 -1.50 2.53
C GLY A 98 23.06 -2.23 3.84
N HIS A 99 23.81 -1.66 4.80
CA HIS A 99 24.13 -2.35 6.07
C HIS A 99 22.93 -2.48 7.03
N HIS A 100 21.86 -1.71 6.85
CA HIS A 100 20.62 -1.87 7.62
C HIS A 100 19.78 -3.10 7.20
N GLY A 101 20.08 -3.73 6.05
CA GLY A 101 19.29 -4.83 5.48
C GLY A 101 19.84 -6.23 5.69
N MET A 102 20.97 -6.37 6.39
CA MET A 102 21.74 -7.62 6.46
C MET A 102 21.53 -8.42 7.76
N GLY A 103 20.46 -8.14 8.53
CA GLY A 103 20.06 -8.85 9.74
C GLY A 103 18.73 -9.60 9.57
N LEU A 104 18.64 -10.81 10.14
CA LEU A 104 17.44 -11.67 10.25
C LEU A 104 16.50 -11.72 9.01
N GLN A 105 17.03 -12.14 7.86
CA GLN A 105 16.24 -12.42 6.65
C GLN A 105 15.63 -13.84 6.73
N PHE A 106 14.54 -14.05 7.48
CA PHE A 106 13.83 -15.34 7.45
C PHE A 106 12.34 -15.21 7.19
N LYS A 107 11.95 -15.86 6.09
CA LYS A 107 10.63 -15.93 5.46
C LYS A 107 9.58 -16.60 6.36
N HIS A 108 8.62 -15.81 6.84
CA HIS A 108 7.26 -16.28 7.11
C HIS A 108 6.29 -15.32 6.41
N LYS A 109 5.82 -15.68 5.20
CA LYS A 109 5.16 -14.77 4.22
C LYS A 109 5.90 -13.44 3.93
N GLY A 110 7.20 -13.36 4.27
CA GLY A 110 8.09 -12.25 3.88
C GLY A 110 7.90 -10.91 4.59
N ARG A 111 7.04 -10.77 5.61
CA ARG A 111 6.68 -9.43 6.13
C ARG A 111 7.65 -8.79 7.13
N LEU A 112 8.49 -9.59 7.78
CA LEU A 112 9.47 -9.08 8.75
C LEU A 112 10.67 -8.49 8.00
N THR A 113 10.97 -7.22 8.28
CA THR A 113 12.18 -6.55 7.79
C THR A 113 12.87 -5.81 8.92
N THR A 114 14.19 -5.69 8.87
CA THR A 114 14.97 -4.90 9.83
C THR A 114 15.46 -3.57 9.23
N ILE A 115 15.05 -3.26 8.00
CA ILE A 115 15.44 -2.06 7.28
C ILE A 115 14.72 -0.86 7.87
N MET A 116 15.47 0.18 8.25
CA MET A 116 14.91 1.42 8.79
C MET A 116 13.93 2.10 7.81
N GLY A 117 12.95 2.82 8.36
CA GLY A 117 11.85 3.44 7.61
C GLY A 117 10.47 2.94 8.02
N GLY A 118 10.34 2.18 9.11
CA GLY A 118 9.06 1.79 9.72
C GLY A 118 8.89 2.44 11.09
N ILE A 119 7.73 3.05 11.36
CA ILE A 119 7.40 3.75 12.61
C ILE A 119 6.03 3.29 13.13
N PRO A 120 5.91 2.91 14.42
CA PRO A 120 4.62 2.56 15.01
C PRO A 120 3.77 3.82 15.23
N ILE A 121 2.49 3.72 14.89
CA ILE A 121 1.47 4.72 15.21
C ILE A 121 0.87 4.33 16.57
N ARG A 122 0.77 5.28 17.51
CA ARG A 122 0.38 5.03 18.90
C ARG A 122 -0.81 5.88 19.33
N ASP A 123 -1.67 5.32 20.17
CA ASP A 123 -2.69 6.10 20.86
C ASP A 123 -2.10 6.91 22.02
N LYS A 124 -2.97 7.65 22.71
CA LYS A 124 -2.62 8.47 23.88
C LYS A 124 -2.02 7.68 25.05
N ASP A 125 -2.34 6.39 25.13
CA ASP A 125 -1.86 5.48 26.16
C ASP A 125 -0.56 4.78 25.71
N MET A 126 0.06 5.28 24.63
CA MET A 126 1.29 4.76 24.01
C MET A 126 1.16 3.35 23.44
N LYS A 127 -0.07 2.85 23.27
CA LYS A 127 -0.33 1.54 22.69
C LYS A 127 -0.33 1.65 21.17
N VAL A 128 0.28 0.66 20.52
CA VAL A 128 0.38 0.64 19.06
C VAL A 128 -0.97 0.31 18.44
N ILE A 129 -1.39 1.19 17.53
CA ILE A 129 -2.66 1.15 16.81
C ILE A 129 -2.47 1.02 15.29
N GLY A 130 -1.22 1.08 14.81
CA GLY A 130 -0.86 0.89 13.42
C GLY A 130 0.62 1.12 13.17
N GLY A 131 0.99 1.26 11.91
CA GLY A 131 2.37 1.55 11.52
C GLY A 131 2.42 2.27 10.19
N VAL A 132 3.46 3.07 10.00
CA VAL A 132 3.82 3.65 8.70
C VAL A 132 5.17 3.08 8.25
N GLY A 133 5.31 2.89 6.94
CA GLY A 133 6.55 2.44 6.31
C GLY A 133 6.83 3.23 5.03
N THR A 134 8.10 3.56 4.80
CA THR A 134 8.57 4.18 3.55
C THR A 134 9.72 3.38 2.94
N SER A 135 9.75 3.26 1.62
CA SER A 135 10.88 2.72 0.88
C SER A 135 11.09 3.40 -0.46
N GLY A 136 12.35 3.56 -0.85
CA GLY A 136 12.74 4.00 -2.21
C GLY A 136 13.59 5.27 -2.23
N THR A 137 13.77 5.93 -1.08
CA THR A 137 14.65 7.11 -0.97
C THR A 137 16.14 6.71 -1.02
N PRO A 138 17.08 7.66 -1.16
CA PRO A 138 18.52 7.38 -1.31
C PRO A 138 19.14 6.66 -0.11
N SER A 139 18.59 6.86 1.09
CA SER A 139 19.09 6.27 2.31
C SER A 139 17.94 5.81 3.21
N ALA A 140 18.23 4.87 4.11
CA ALA A 140 17.22 4.45 5.08
C ALA A 140 16.82 5.59 6.05
N LEU A 141 17.68 6.61 6.21
CA LEU A 141 17.40 7.77 7.07
C LEU A 141 16.36 8.68 6.41
N ASP A 142 16.44 8.82 5.10
CA ASP A 142 15.46 9.53 4.29
C ASP A 142 14.10 8.82 4.36
N ASP A 143 14.07 7.49 4.24
CA ASP A 143 12.84 6.69 4.42
C ASP A 143 12.22 6.95 5.81
N ASN A 144 13.05 7.01 6.85
CA ASN A 144 12.58 7.31 8.20
C ASN A 144 12.05 8.75 8.33
N THR A 145 12.70 9.73 7.69
CA THR A 145 12.23 11.14 7.66
C THR A 145 10.86 11.26 7.00
N VAL A 146 10.65 10.59 5.87
CA VAL A 146 9.35 10.55 5.18
C VAL A 146 8.28 9.88 6.05
N SER A 147 8.62 8.74 6.68
CA SER A 147 7.72 8.06 7.62
C SER A 147 7.39 8.93 8.85
N GLN A 148 8.36 9.69 9.37
CA GLN A 148 8.15 10.62 10.48
C GLN A 148 7.18 11.74 10.09
N ARG A 149 7.33 12.31 8.89
CA ARG A 149 6.40 13.32 8.38
C ARG A 149 4.99 12.76 8.22
N CYS A 150 4.87 11.54 7.68
CA CYS A 150 3.60 10.85 7.55
C CYS A 150 2.93 10.68 8.90
N TRP A 151 3.68 10.17 9.88
CA TRP A 151 3.23 9.96 11.25
C TRP A 151 2.81 11.29 11.89
N SER A 152 3.67 12.32 11.88
CA SER A 152 3.39 13.59 12.56
C SER A 152 2.16 14.31 12.01
N ALA A 153 1.94 14.25 10.69
CA ALA A 153 0.78 14.84 10.03
C ALA A 153 -0.56 14.31 10.57
N MET A 154 -0.58 13.03 11.00
CA MET A 154 -1.80 12.42 11.52
C MET A 154 -2.19 13.03 12.88
N TYR A 155 -1.21 13.44 13.70
CA TYR A 155 -1.43 14.01 15.03
C TYR A 155 -1.52 15.53 15.02
N ASP A 156 -1.13 16.19 13.93
CA ASP A 156 -1.23 17.63 13.83
C ASP A 156 -2.53 18.03 13.13
N ALA A 157 -3.55 18.44 13.89
CA ALA A 157 -4.83 18.89 13.31
C ALA A 157 -4.70 20.22 12.56
N GLU A 158 -3.69 21.04 12.88
CA GLU A 158 -3.46 22.33 12.22
C GLU A 158 -2.67 22.20 10.92
N ASP A 159 -2.04 21.04 10.69
CA ASP A 159 -1.33 20.74 9.44
C ASP A 159 -2.28 20.84 8.24
N PRO A 160 -2.06 21.80 7.33
CA PRO A 160 -2.99 22.10 6.25
C PRO A 160 -3.01 20.99 5.20
N PRO A 161 -4.12 20.81 4.47
CA PRO A 161 -4.13 19.94 3.30
C PRO A 161 -3.15 20.48 2.26
N LEU A 162 -2.26 19.62 1.78
CA LEU A 162 -1.30 19.94 0.72
C LEU A 162 -1.81 19.41 -0.62
N GLU A 163 -1.61 20.18 -1.68
CA GLU A 163 -1.83 19.71 -3.04
C GLU A 163 -0.80 18.60 -3.35
N SER A 164 -1.28 17.44 -3.74
CA SER A 164 -0.49 16.21 -3.79
C SER A 164 -0.72 15.50 -5.13
N ARG A 165 0.32 14.93 -5.73
CA ARG A 165 0.17 14.16 -7.00
C ARG A 165 -0.64 12.88 -6.76
N LEU A 166 -0.62 12.36 -5.54
CA LEU A 166 -1.56 11.36 -5.05
C LEU A 166 -3.02 11.71 -5.39
N ASP A 167 -3.42 12.98 -5.31
CA ASP A 167 -4.82 13.39 -5.54
C ASP A 167 -5.33 13.05 -6.96
N GLU A 168 -4.44 12.93 -7.95
CA GLU A 168 -4.81 12.48 -9.29
C GLU A 168 -5.26 11.00 -9.27
N TYR A 169 -4.49 10.13 -8.61
CA TYR A 169 -4.80 8.71 -8.48
C TYR A 169 -5.95 8.44 -7.50
N VAL A 170 -6.07 9.29 -6.48
CA VAL A 170 -7.12 9.18 -5.45
C VAL A 170 -8.50 9.32 -6.05
N LYS A 171 -8.71 10.14 -7.08
CA LYS A 171 -10.00 10.26 -7.79
C LYS A 171 -10.55 8.92 -8.25
N VAL A 172 -9.68 8.03 -8.73
CA VAL A 172 -10.05 6.68 -9.19
C VAL A 172 -10.55 5.83 -8.03
N VAL A 173 -9.82 5.86 -6.92
CA VAL A 173 -10.11 5.08 -5.72
C VAL A 173 -11.32 5.66 -4.97
N GLU A 174 -11.48 6.99 -4.94
CA GLU A 174 -12.64 7.67 -4.35
C GLU A 174 -13.92 7.40 -5.13
N ALA A 175 -13.88 7.31 -6.46
CA ALA A 175 -15.04 6.91 -7.25
C ALA A 175 -15.54 5.50 -6.86
N ALA A 176 -14.61 4.59 -6.54
CA ALA A 176 -14.95 3.27 -6.01
C ALA A 176 -15.54 3.37 -4.59
N ILE A 177 -14.91 4.11 -3.69
CA ILE A 177 -15.36 4.30 -2.31
C ILE A 177 -16.76 4.94 -2.27
N ALA A 178 -17.00 5.98 -3.06
CA ALA A 178 -18.31 6.62 -3.19
C ALA A 178 -19.36 5.62 -3.66
N ARG A 179 -19.04 4.81 -4.67
CA ARG A 179 -19.94 3.78 -5.17
C ARG A 179 -20.23 2.69 -4.13
N ALA A 180 -19.23 2.31 -3.33
CA ALA A 180 -19.42 1.37 -2.23
C ALA A 180 -20.32 1.96 -1.13
N GLY A 181 -20.13 3.25 -0.82
CA GLY A 181 -20.97 4.01 0.12
C GLY A 181 -22.44 4.06 -0.30
N ASP A 182 -22.74 4.33 -1.58
CA ASP A 182 -24.10 4.26 -2.14
C ASP A 182 -24.77 2.89 -1.96
N MET A 183 -23.95 1.84 -1.84
CA MET A 183 -24.38 0.44 -1.71
C MET A 183 -24.37 -0.03 -0.25
N GLY A 184 -23.98 0.81 0.70
CA GLY A 184 -23.87 0.45 2.12
C GLY A 184 -22.75 -0.54 2.41
N LEU A 185 -21.70 -0.57 1.59
CA LEU A 185 -20.58 -1.51 1.69
C LEU A 185 -19.30 -0.81 2.15
N THR A 186 -18.46 -1.53 2.88
CA THR A 186 -17.07 -1.17 3.17
C THR A 186 -16.14 -2.07 2.38
N VAL A 187 -15.26 -1.48 1.56
CA VAL A 187 -14.40 -2.23 0.63
C VAL A 187 -12.94 -1.80 0.73
N SER A 188 -12.06 -2.69 0.26
CA SER A 188 -10.70 -2.34 -0.15
C SER A 188 -10.62 -2.15 -1.65
N VAL A 189 -9.82 -1.18 -2.07
CA VAL A 189 -9.64 -0.80 -3.46
C VAL A 189 -8.15 -0.60 -3.73
N CYS A 190 -7.62 -1.26 -4.77
CA CYS A 190 -6.25 -1.13 -5.22
C CYS A 190 -6.23 -0.67 -6.67
N LEU A 191 -5.57 0.46 -6.94
CA LEU A 191 -5.19 0.90 -8.28
C LEU A 191 -3.75 0.48 -8.54
N CYS A 192 -3.48 -0.21 -9.64
CA CYS A 192 -2.15 -0.58 -10.10
C CYS A 192 -1.78 0.13 -11.41
N ASP A 193 -0.47 0.23 -11.68
CA ASP A 193 0.06 0.56 -13.01
C ASP A 193 -0.15 -0.61 -14.01
N ALA A 194 0.28 -0.40 -15.26
CA ALA A 194 0.14 -1.37 -16.33
C ALA A 194 0.87 -2.70 -16.06
N GLU A 195 1.92 -2.66 -15.25
CA GLU A 195 2.71 -3.81 -14.83
C GLU A 195 2.09 -4.55 -13.63
N GLY A 196 1.01 -4.03 -13.06
CA GLY A 196 0.27 -4.65 -11.96
C GLY A 196 0.77 -4.28 -10.57
N TRP A 197 1.60 -3.24 -10.45
CA TRP A 197 2.12 -2.76 -9.17
C TRP A 197 1.26 -1.65 -8.58
N PRO A 198 0.94 -1.69 -7.27
CA PRO A 198 0.08 -0.67 -6.67
C PRO A 198 0.62 0.74 -6.85
N LYS A 199 -0.26 1.65 -7.25
CA LYS A 199 -0.06 3.11 -7.28
C LYS A 199 -0.74 3.76 -6.10
N VAL A 200 -1.99 3.36 -5.84
CA VAL A 200 -2.77 3.76 -4.67
C VAL A 200 -3.56 2.57 -4.17
N PHE A 201 -3.60 2.43 -2.85
CA PHE A 201 -4.42 1.43 -2.18
C PHE A 201 -5.16 2.11 -1.06
N TYR A 202 -6.48 1.93 -0.95
CA TYR A 202 -7.29 2.34 0.20
C TYR A 202 -8.20 1.21 0.67
N ARG A 203 -8.23 1.00 1.98
CA ARG A 203 -9.22 0.18 2.68
C ARG A 203 -10.12 1.08 3.50
N MET A 204 -11.42 1.00 3.25
CA MET A 204 -12.41 1.76 4.03
C MET A 204 -12.40 1.31 5.49
N ASP A 205 -12.66 2.26 6.39
CA ASP A 205 -12.82 1.96 7.80
C ASP A 205 -13.95 0.93 7.98
N GLY A 206 -13.69 -0.11 8.78
CA GLY A 206 -14.62 -1.23 8.99
C GLY A 206 -14.62 -2.31 7.90
N ALA A 207 -13.87 -2.17 6.80
CA ALA A 207 -13.68 -3.26 5.85
C ALA A 207 -12.82 -4.39 6.45
N LEU A 208 -13.16 -5.64 6.16
CA LEU A 208 -12.49 -6.81 6.74
C LEU A 208 -11.03 -6.90 6.30
N TYR A 209 -10.16 -7.33 7.22
CA TYR A 209 -8.72 -7.53 6.99
C TYR A 209 -8.38 -8.25 5.66
N PRO A 210 -9.02 -9.39 5.29
CA PRO A 210 -8.64 -10.13 4.08
C PRO A 210 -8.94 -9.38 2.77
N THR A 211 -9.82 -8.37 2.81
CA THR A 211 -10.17 -7.58 1.61
C THR A 211 -8.97 -6.85 1.04
N ALA A 212 -7.97 -6.51 1.87
CA ALA A 212 -6.81 -5.77 1.42
C ALA A 212 -5.96 -6.55 0.41
N GLU A 213 -5.56 -7.78 0.78
CA GLU A 213 -4.80 -8.64 -0.13
C GLU A 213 -5.66 -9.07 -1.33
N LEU A 214 -6.93 -9.39 -1.11
CA LEU A 214 -7.85 -9.76 -2.21
C LEU A 214 -7.99 -8.65 -3.26
N ALA A 215 -8.15 -7.39 -2.85
CA ALA A 215 -8.25 -6.26 -3.78
C ALA A 215 -6.95 -6.11 -4.57
N ARG A 216 -5.80 -6.24 -3.91
CA ARG A 216 -4.48 -6.15 -4.54
C ARG A 216 -4.22 -7.28 -5.54
N ASP A 217 -4.55 -8.52 -5.18
CA ASP A 217 -4.36 -9.70 -6.01
C ASP A 217 -5.29 -9.69 -7.23
N LYS A 218 -6.54 -9.24 -7.05
CA LYS A 218 -7.48 -9.02 -8.16
C LYS A 218 -6.97 -7.95 -9.14
N ALA A 219 -6.42 -6.83 -8.64
CA ALA A 219 -5.82 -5.79 -9.48
C ALA A 219 -4.61 -6.33 -10.25
N TRP A 220 -3.69 -7.01 -9.55
CA TRP A 220 -2.50 -7.62 -10.15
C TRP A 220 -2.89 -8.64 -11.23
N THR A 221 -3.86 -9.51 -10.95
CA THR A 221 -4.37 -10.49 -11.93
C THR A 221 -4.92 -9.79 -13.17
N ALA A 222 -5.68 -8.70 -12.99
CA ALA A 222 -6.26 -7.99 -14.12
C ALA A 222 -5.21 -7.33 -15.02
N ALA A 223 -4.12 -6.79 -14.44
CA ALA A 223 -3.00 -6.24 -15.20
C ALA A 223 -2.18 -7.34 -15.88
N ALA A 224 -1.76 -8.37 -15.13
CA ALA A 224 -0.89 -9.44 -15.60
C ALA A 224 -1.48 -10.19 -16.81
N PHE A 225 -2.79 -10.41 -16.81
CA PHE A 225 -3.49 -11.09 -17.90
C PHE A 225 -4.16 -10.14 -18.89
N ARG A 226 -4.11 -8.82 -18.64
CA ARG A 226 -4.78 -7.78 -19.45
C ARG A 226 -6.26 -8.10 -19.67
N ALA A 227 -6.93 -8.63 -18.66
CA ALA A 227 -8.29 -9.13 -18.73
C ALA A 227 -8.97 -9.02 -17.37
N PRO A 228 -10.31 -8.98 -17.28
CA PRO A 228 -11.01 -9.12 -16.02
C PRO A 228 -10.54 -10.35 -15.25
N SER A 229 -10.28 -10.19 -13.95
CA SER A 229 -9.89 -11.28 -13.03
C SER A 229 -10.80 -12.51 -13.10
N SER A 230 -12.09 -12.30 -13.38
CA SER A 230 -13.09 -13.37 -13.56
C SER A 230 -12.75 -14.32 -14.72
N ASP A 231 -12.14 -13.80 -15.78
CA ASP A 231 -11.93 -14.53 -17.03
C ASP A 231 -10.80 -15.56 -16.84
N ILE A 232 -9.96 -15.35 -15.83
CA ILE A 232 -8.83 -16.22 -15.47
C ILE A 232 -9.32 -17.52 -14.81
N SER A 233 -10.56 -17.58 -14.33
CA SER A 233 -11.16 -18.82 -13.81
C SER A 233 -11.24 -19.95 -14.85
N SER A 234 -11.21 -19.60 -16.15
CA SER A 234 -11.16 -20.57 -17.25
C SER A 234 -9.77 -21.22 -17.42
N TYR A 235 -8.72 -20.63 -16.86
CA TYR A 235 -7.37 -21.19 -16.86
C TYR A 235 -7.23 -22.27 -15.78
N GLY A 236 -6.68 -23.41 -16.14
CA GLY A 236 -6.59 -24.64 -15.35
C GLY A 236 -7.66 -25.68 -15.72
N VAL A 237 -8.62 -25.33 -16.59
CA VAL A 237 -9.62 -26.27 -17.10
C VAL A 237 -8.96 -27.20 -18.11
N LYS A 238 -8.63 -28.42 -17.67
CA LYS A 238 -7.91 -29.44 -18.47
C LYS A 238 -8.57 -29.78 -19.81
N SER A 239 -9.88 -29.55 -19.94
CA SER A 239 -10.64 -29.82 -21.16
C SER A 239 -10.51 -28.73 -22.23
N LEU A 240 -9.84 -27.60 -21.95
CA LEU A 240 -9.65 -26.49 -22.90
C LEU A 240 -8.18 -26.43 -23.36
N PRO A 241 -7.87 -26.77 -24.64
CA PRO A 241 -6.52 -26.65 -25.18
C PRO A 241 -5.98 -25.21 -25.07
N GLY A 242 -4.74 -25.05 -24.59
CA GLY A 242 -4.10 -23.74 -24.37
C GLY A 242 -4.42 -23.06 -23.03
N LEU A 243 -5.52 -23.44 -22.37
CA LEU A 243 -5.93 -22.91 -21.05
C LEU A 243 -5.62 -23.88 -19.90
N GLY A 244 -4.96 -25.01 -20.14
CA GLY A 244 -4.68 -26.04 -19.13
C GLY A 244 -3.62 -25.69 -18.06
N ILE A 245 -3.13 -24.44 -18.00
CA ILE A 245 -2.15 -24.01 -16.99
C ILE A 245 -2.86 -23.89 -15.64
N PRO A 246 -2.48 -24.68 -14.61
CA PRO A 246 -3.05 -24.53 -13.28
C PRO A 246 -2.79 -23.11 -12.75
N THR A 247 -3.86 -22.37 -12.46
CA THR A 247 -3.79 -21.04 -11.84
C THR A 247 -3.46 -21.10 -10.35
N GLY A 248 -3.67 -22.27 -9.72
CA GLY A 248 -3.30 -22.52 -8.33
C GLY A 248 -1.80 -22.78 -8.17
N GLY A 249 -1.13 -21.94 -7.38
CA GLY A 249 0.23 -22.19 -6.88
C GLY A 249 1.38 -21.83 -7.84
N TRP A 250 1.10 -21.35 -9.06
CA TRP A 250 2.15 -20.87 -9.97
C TRP A 250 2.67 -19.47 -9.61
N ASN A 251 1.80 -18.62 -9.07
CA ASN A 251 2.12 -17.29 -8.58
C ASN A 251 1.24 -16.96 -7.37
N GLU A 252 1.81 -16.29 -6.37
CA GLU A 252 1.14 -16.02 -5.10
C GLU A 252 0.01 -14.99 -5.17
N ARG A 253 -0.06 -14.19 -6.25
CA ARG A 253 -1.03 -13.10 -6.45
C ARG A 253 -2.14 -13.42 -7.45
N VAL A 254 -2.11 -14.59 -8.11
CA VAL A 254 -3.19 -14.97 -9.04
C VAL A 254 -4.48 -15.16 -8.25
N CYS A 255 -5.47 -14.30 -8.52
CA CYS A 255 -6.77 -14.31 -7.88
C CYS A 255 -7.87 -14.28 -8.96
N PRO A 256 -8.36 -15.46 -9.42
CA PRO A 256 -9.40 -15.57 -10.43
C PRO A 256 -10.80 -15.32 -9.85
N VAL A 257 -10.94 -14.26 -9.05
CA VAL A 257 -12.19 -13.87 -8.37
C VAL A 257 -12.65 -12.53 -8.94
N PRO A 258 -13.93 -12.37 -9.35
CA PRO A 258 -14.40 -11.12 -9.92
C PRO A 258 -14.19 -9.91 -9.00
N GLY A 259 -13.86 -8.76 -9.60
CA GLY A 259 -13.61 -7.49 -8.92
C GLY A 259 -12.32 -6.80 -9.36
N GLY A 260 -11.44 -7.51 -10.07
CA GLY A 260 -10.29 -6.96 -10.79
C GLY A 260 -10.62 -6.65 -12.24
N LEU A 261 -10.37 -5.41 -12.69
CA LEU A 261 -10.62 -4.93 -14.06
C LEU A 261 -9.39 -4.19 -14.61
N PRO A 262 -8.97 -4.47 -15.86
CA PRO A 262 -7.95 -3.68 -16.55
C PRO A 262 -8.49 -2.32 -16.98
N ILE A 263 -7.59 -1.36 -17.16
CA ILE A 263 -7.88 -0.03 -17.69
C ILE A 263 -7.05 0.14 -18.95
N PHE A 264 -7.74 0.37 -20.08
CA PHE A 264 -7.11 0.62 -21.38
C PHE A 264 -7.29 2.07 -21.78
N ASP A 265 -6.30 2.63 -22.48
CA ASP A 265 -6.44 3.92 -23.14
C ASP A 265 -7.25 3.82 -24.44
N ALA A 266 -7.46 4.96 -25.12
CA ALA A 266 -8.17 5.01 -26.39
C ALA A 266 -7.44 4.27 -27.54
N GLY A 267 -6.13 4.04 -27.39
CA GLY A 267 -5.32 3.26 -28.32
C GLY A 267 -5.36 1.75 -28.07
N GLY A 268 -5.99 1.30 -26.98
CA GLY A 268 -6.03 -0.11 -26.58
C GLY A 268 -4.82 -0.56 -25.77
N GLU A 269 -3.94 0.37 -25.36
CA GLU A 269 -2.81 0.05 -24.49
C GLU A 269 -3.28 -0.04 -23.03
N LEU A 270 -2.76 -1.03 -22.29
CA LEU A 270 -3.04 -1.17 -20.88
C LEU A 270 -2.32 -0.05 -20.12
N VAL A 271 -3.08 0.78 -19.39
CA VAL A 271 -2.53 1.88 -18.58
C VAL A 271 -2.62 1.62 -17.08
N GLY A 272 -3.34 0.59 -16.67
CA GLY A 272 -3.44 0.20 -15.27
C GLY A 272 -4.51 -0.86 -15.03
N SER A 273 -4.78 -1.11 -13.75
CA SER A 273 -5.88 -1.97 -13.34
C SER A 273 -6.44 -1.54 -11.99
N VAL A 274 -7.70 -1.90 -11.72
CA VAL A 274 -8.32 -1.71 -10.41
C VAL A 274 -8.80 -3.04 -9.88
N GLY A 275 -8.58 -3.30 -8.60
CA GLY A 275 -9.16 -4.42 -7.88
C GLY A 275 -9.96 -3.96 -6.67
N VAL A 276 -11.14 -4.54 -6.49
CA VAL A 276 -12.06 -4.26 -5.39
C VAL A 276 -12.42 -5.54 -4.64
N ALA A 277 -12.49 -5.45 -3.31
CA ALA A 277 -12.98 -6.53 -2.46
C ALA A 277 -13.73 -6.00 -1.24
N GLY A 278 -14.89 -6.58 -0.94
CA GLY A 278 -15.62 -6.35 0.31
C GLY A 278 -17.12 -6.62 0.24
N GLY A 279 -17.69 -6.63 -0.97
CA GLY A 279 -19.05 -7.10 -1.23
C GLY A 279 -19.09 -8.52 -1.81
N THR A 280 -20.23 -8.87 -2.40
CA THR A 280 -20.32 -9.99 -3.34
C THR A 280 -19.48 -9.72 -4.58
N THR A 281 -19.13 -10.77 -5.32
CA THR A 281 -18.36 -10.66 -6.58
C THR A 281 -19.02 -9.72 -7.59
N SER A 282 -20.36 -9.70 -7.65
CA SER A 282 -21.11 -8.80 -8.53
C SER A 282 -21.04 -7.32 -8.09
N GLU A 283 -20.98 -7.08 -6.78
CA GLU A 283 -20.88 -5.75 -6.18
C GLU A 283 -19.47 -5.19 -6.37
N ASP A 284 -18.45 -6.01 -6.10
CA ASP A 284 -17.05 -5.67 -6.34
C ASP A 284 -16.84 -5.23 -7.81
N VAL A 285 -17.41 -5.95 -8.79
CA VAL A 285 -17.33 -5.58 -10.21
C VAL A 285 -18.04 -4.26 -10.50
N ARG A 286 -19.21 -3.99 -9.89
CA ARG A 286 -19.92 -2.71 -10.07
C ARG A 286 -19.10 -1.54 -9.53
N ILE A 287 -18.45 -1.73 -8.38
CA ILE A 287 -17.60 -0.73 -7.75
C ILE A 287 -16.33 -0.51 -8.58
N ALA A 288 -15.67 -1.59 -9.04
CA ALA A 288 -14.49 -1.51 -9.90
C ALA A 288 -14.79 -0.74 -11.20
N LYS A 289 -15.97 -0.95 -11.81
CA LYS A 289 -16.42 -0.19 -13.00
C LYS A 289 -16.58 1.32 -12.73
N ALA A 290 -16.92 1.73 -11.52
CA ALA A 290 -16.96 3.15 -11.18
C ALA A 290 -15.55 3.75 -11.14
N ALA A 291 -14.60 3.01 -10.57
CA ALA A 291 -13.19 3.37 -10.54
C ALA A 291 -12.61 3.52 -11.96
N THR A 292 -12.76 2.51 -12.81
CA THR A 292 -12.16 2.54 -14.17
C THR A 292 -12.69 3.68 -15.03
N LYS A 293 -13.97 4.08 -14.84
CA LYS A 293 -14.55 5.26 -15.52
C LYS A 293 -13.95 6.59 -15.05
N ALA A 294 -13.53 6.68 -13.80
CA ALA A 294 -12.92 7.88 -13.23
C ALA A 294 -11.44 8.02 -13.61
N HIS A 295 -10.82 6.97 -14.17
CA HIS A 295 -9.43 7.01 -14.60
C HIS A 295 -9.27 7.85 -15.86
N THR A 296 -8.77 9.07 -15.70
CA THR A 296 -8.35 9.92 -16.81
C THR A 296 -6.97 9.47 -17.28
N ALA A 297 -6.91 8.72 -18.39
CA ALA A 297 -5.66 8.21 -18.94
C ALA A 297 -4.61 9.33 -19.08
N ARG A 298 -3.47 9.16 -18.41
CA ARG A 298 -2.22 9.86 -18.71
C ARG A 298 -1.13 8.82 -18.94
N ARG A 299 -0.29 9.10 -19.95
CA ARG A 299 0.91 8.35 -20.28
C ARG A 299 2.02 8.64 -19.28
#